data_AF-W1V6C3-F1
#
_entry.id   AF-W1V6C3-F1
#
_cell.length_a   1.000
_cell.length_b   1.000
_cell.length_c   1.000
_cell.angle_alpha   90.00
_cell.angle_beta   90.00
_cell.angle_gamma   90.00
#
_symmetry.space_group_name_H-M   'P 1'
#
loop_
_entity.id
_entity.type
_entity.pdbx_description
1 polymer ?
#
loop_
_entity_poly.entity_id
_entity_poly.type
_entity_poly.pdbx_seq_one_letter_code
_entity_poly.pdbx_strand_id
1 'polypeptide(L)'
;METIYDVMKDRLQVTETTVMVTVLSGPRQGDKTIYAEDGRVLYGTPIEGFTVDKTKLNSLCMVGEMECFVQPVENDPSVLVLGAGHVSRAITDLLLFIGCRVTVVDDRPEYVVPEFFDERVTRKCLPLENFKNDLPLDEYNG
;
A
#
# COMPACT_ATOMS: atom_id res chain seq x y z
N MET A 1 -4.38 25.87 3.83
CA MET A 1 -3.25 25.15 4.44
C MET A 1 -3.43 23.70 4.05
N GLU A 2 -2.44 23.12 3.41
CA GLU A 2 -2.47 21.71 2.98
C GLU A 2 -2.47 20.81 4.21
N THR A 3 -3.31 19.78 4.22
CA THR A 3 -3.39 18.82 5.33
C THR A 3 -2.45 17.65 5.09
N ILE A 4 -2.15 16.88 6.14
CA ILE A 4 -1.39 15.64 5.99
C ILE A 4 -2.06 14.66 5.01
N TYR A 5 -3.39 14.66 4.95
CA TYR A 5 -4.14 13.79 4.04
C TYR A 5 -4.01 14.21 2.58
N ASP A 6 -3.94 15.51 2.31
CA ASP A 6 -3.70 16.02 0.95
C ASP A 6 -2.32 15.58 0.47
N VAL A 7 -1.29 15.77 1.31
CA VAL A 7 0.08 15.32 1.00
C VAL A 7 0.13 13.81 0.80
N MET A 8 -0.46 13.01 1.70
CA MET A 8 -0.48 11.56 1.55
C MET A 8 -1.16 11.15 0.23
N LYS A 9 -2.33 11.73 -0.09
CA LYS A 9 -3.07 11.41 -1.30
C LYS A 9 -2.27 11.69 -2.57
N ASP A 10 -1.56 12.82 -2.61
CA ASP A 10 -0.69 13.16 -3.74
C ASP A 10 0.49 12.20 -3.85
N ARG A 11 1.05 11.77 -2.71
CA ARG A 11 2.15 10.80 -2.68
C ARG A 11 1.74 9.39 -3.07
N LEU A 12 0.49 9.00 -2.85
CA LEU A 12 -0.06 7.72 -3.34
C LEU A 12 -0.17 7.64 -4.87
N GLN A 13 -0.02 8.77 -5.59
CA GLN A 13 -0.05 8.84 -7.06
C GLN A 13 1.34 8.77 -7.71
N VAL A 14 2.41 8.70 -6.93
CA VAL A 14 3.78 8.60 -7.45
C VAL A 14 4.45 7.31 -7.01
N THR A 15 5.48 6.88 -7.74
CA THR A 15 6.24 5.66 -7.44
C THR A 15 7.39 5.91 -6.46
N GLU A 16 7.70 7.16 -6.14
CA GLU A 16 8.79 7.53 -5.25
C GLU A 16 8.48 7.12 -3.80
N THR A 17 9.46 6.47 -3.16
CA THR A 17 9.38 6.09 -1.75
C THR A 17 9.04 7.31 -0.91
N THR A 18 8.02 7.19 -0.07
CA THR A 18 7.58 8.25 0.83
C THR A 18 7.42 7.66 2.22
N VAL A 19 7.94 8.36 3.22
CA VAL A 19 7.98 7.86 4.59
C VAL A 19 7.30 8.84 5.52
N MET A 20 6.39 8.36 6.35
CA MET A 20 5.83 9.11 7.48
C MET A 20 6.50 8.66 8.77
N VAL A 21 6.97 9.63 9.54
CA VAL A 21 7.55 9.42 10.87
C VAL A 21 6.60 10.00 11.90
N THR A 22 6.16 9.16 12.84
CA THR A 22 5.33 9.59 13.99
C THR A 22 6.18 9.58 15.25
N VAL A 23 6.25 10.71 15.94
CA VAL A 23 6.94 10.82 17.24
C VAL A 23 6.06 10.18 18.31
N LEU A 24 6.59 9.19 19.03
CA LEU A 24 5.85 8.42 20.04
C LEU A 24 6.13 8.87 21.47
N SER A 25 7.25 9.56 21.72
CA SER A 25 7.65 10.00 23.06
C SER A 25 8.27 11.40 23.05
N GLY A 26 8.28 12.04 24.23
CA GLY A 26 8.86 13.36 24.43
C GLY A 26 7.90 14.52 24.10
N PRO A 27 8.40 15.77 24.08
CA PRO A 27 7.57 16.98 23.97
C PRO A 27 6.76 17.10 22.67
N ARG A 28 7.20 16.39 21.62
CA ARG A 28 6.61 16.37 20.28
C ARG A 28 5.74 15.14 20.03
N GLN A 29 5.37 14.41 21.08
CA GLN A 29 4.56 13.19 20.94
C GLN A 29 3.28 13.46 20.15
N GLY A 30 3.03 12.62 19.14
CA GLY A 30 1.91 12.76 18.20
C GLY A 30 2.25 13.53 16.92
N ASP A 31 3.38 14.24 16.88
CA ASP A 31 3.84 14.90 15.66
C ASP A 31 4.05 13.89 14.54
N LYS A 32 3.65 14.29 13.34
CA LYS A 32 3.85 13.52 12.11
C LYS A 32 4.64 14.36 11.12
N THR A 33 5.70 13.76 10.58
CA THR A 33 6.52 14.38 9.53
C THR A 33 6.58 13.44 8.35
N ILE A 34 6.31 13.94 7.15
CA ILE A 34 6.41 13.17 5.91
C ILE A 34 7.68 13.59 5.18
N TYR A 35 8.46 12.60 4.76
CA TYR A 35 9.69 12.77 3.99
C TYR A 35 9.54 12.11 2.62
N ALA A 36 10.05 12.76 1.58
CA ALA A 36 10.37 12.12 0.31
C ALA A 36 11.62 11.23 0.46
N GLU A 37 11.86 10.38 -0.53
CA GLU A 37 13.02 9.47 -0.59
C GLU A 37 14.36 10.20 -0.42
N ASP A 38 14.49 11.41 -0.96
CA ASP A 38 15.71 12.24 -0.86
C ASP A 38 15.88 12.95 0.50
N GLY A 39 14.98 12.71 1.47
CA GLY A 39 14.97 13.32 2.78
C GLY A 39 14.32 14.70 2.84
N ARG A 40 13.77 15.22 1.74
CA ARG A 40 13.00 16.47 1.74
C ARG A 40 11.71 16.32 2.54
N VAL A 41 11.42 17.30 3.41
CA VAL A 41 10.16 17.34 4.17
C VAL A 41 9.02 17.77 3.27
N LEU A 42 7.97 16.96 3.24
CA LEU A 42 6.73 17.21 2.51
C LEU A 42 5.62 17.73 3.43
N TYR A 43 5.65 17.36 4.71
CA TYR A 43 4.68 17.81 5.71
C TYR A 43 5.28 17.78 7.11
N GLY A 44 4.86 18.70 7.97
CA GLY A 44 5.21 18.72 9.39
C GLY A 44 6.57 19.37 9.68
N THR A 45 6.99 19.24 10.94
CA THR A 45 8.24 19.84 11.42
C THR A 45 9.36 18.81 11.37
N PRO A 46 10.50 19.08 10.68
CA PRO A 46 11.61 18.13 10.58
C PRO A 46 12.06 17.58 11.93
N ILE A 47 12.52 16.34 11.93
CA ILE A 47 13.10 15.65 13.08
C ILE A 47 14.62 15.69 12.89
N GLU A 48 15.28 16.50 13.69
CA GLU A 48 16.73 16.68 13.62
C GLU A 48 17.45 15.34 13.88
N GLY A 49 18.38 14.97 12.99
CA GLY A 49 19.11 13.69 13.06
C GLY A 49 18.40 12.49 12.42
N PHE A 50 17.17 12.65 11.92
CA PHE A 50 16.50 11.61 11.13
C PHE A 50 17.00 11.59 9.68
N THR A 51 17.20 10.40 9.11
CA THR A 51 17.58 10.20 7.70
C THR A 51 16.83 9.01 7.13
N VAL A 52 16.15 9.20 5.99
CA VAL A 52 15.30 8.17 5.36
C VAL A 52 16.11 6.91 5.02
N ASP A 53 17.26 7.07 4.35
CA ASP A 53 18.08 5.97 3.80
C ASP A 53 18.56 4.94 4.84
N LYS A 54 18.65 5.35 6.11
CA LYS A 54 19.17 4.51 7.20
C LYS A 54 18.08 3.82 8.00
N THR A 55 16.81 4.02 7.64
CA THR A 55 15.68 3.60 8.47
C THR A 55 14.97 2.40 7.89
N LYS A 56 14.66 1.45 8.76
CA LYS A 56 13.83 0.30 8.40
C LYS A 56 12.37 0.74 8.41
N LEU A 57 11.64 0.48 7.33
CA LEU A 57 10.20 0.73 7.27
C LEU A 57 9.45 -0.18 8.24
N ASN A 58 8.28 0.28 8.68
CA ASN A 58 7.41 -0.41 9.66
C ASN A 58 8.18 -0.79 10.93
N SER A 59 8.96 0.15 11.47
CA SER A 59 9.80 -0.10 12.64
C SER A 59 9.90 1.10 13.58
N LEU A 60 10.29 0.81 14.82
CA LEU A 60 10.64 1.82 15.81
C LEU A 60 12.11 2.19 15.68
N CYS A 61 12.43 3.48 15.77
CA CYS A 61 13.79 3.98 15.86
C CYS A 61 13.91 5.07 16.92
N MET A 62 15.12 5.22 17.47
CA MET A 62 15.45 6.32 18.36
C MET A 62 16.12 7.44 17.56
N VAL A 63 15.62 8.66 17.69
CA VAL A 63 16.24 9.87 17.17
C VAL A 63 16.54 10.79 18.34
N GLY A 64 17.82 10.80 18.77
CA GLY A 64 18.18 11.38 20.06
C GLY A 64 17.50 10.61 21.20
N GLU A 65 16.74 11.32 22.03
CA GLU A 65 15.95 10.75 23.13
C GLU A 65 14.49 10.46 22.75
N MET A 66 14.08 10.78 21.52
CA MET A 66 12.71 10.56 21.04
C MET A 66 12.59 9.18 20.38
N GLU A 67 11.54 8.45 20.73
CA GLU A 67 11.13 7.24 20.01
C GLU A 67 10.21 7.64 18.86
N CYS A 68 10.49 7.10 17.67
CA CYS A 68 9.77 7.39 16.44
C CYS A 68 9.33 6.09 15.77
N PHE A 69 8.11 6.08 15.21
CA PHE A 69 7.66 5.02 14.32
C PHE A 69 7.79 5.46 12.87
N VAL A 70 8.47 4.65 12.07
CA VAL A 70 8.73 4.88 10.65
C VAL A 70 7.82 3.96 9.85
N GLN A 71 6.97 4.53 9.00
CA GLN A 71 6.07 3.78 8.12
C GLN A 71 6.06 4.36 6.71
N PRO A 72 5.87 3.53 5.67
CA PRO A 72 5.69 4.02 4.31
C PRO A 72 4.34 4.73 4.17
N VAL A 73 4.26 5.65 3.22
CA VAL A 73 3.00 6.15 2.66
C VAL A 73 2.77 5.41 1.35
N GLU A 74 1.99 4.34 1.42
CA GLU A 74 1.73 3.44 0.29
C GLU A 74 0.26 3.04 0.23
N ASN A 75 -0.18 2.58 -0.95
CA ASN A 75 -1.53 2.07 -1.10
C ASN A 75 -1.63 0.67 -0.52
N ASP A 76 -2.84 0.27 -0.13
CA ASP A 76 -3.11 -1.12 0.24
C ASP A 76 -2.63 -2.09 -0.87
N PRO A 77 -2.04 -3.24 -0.49
CA PRO A 77 -1.51 -4.19 -1.44
C PRO A 77 -2.56 -4.63 -2.46
N SER A 78 -2.18 -4.68 -3.72
CA SER A 78 -3.03 -5.17 -4.80
C SER A 78 -2.54 -6.55 -5.24
N VAL A 79 -3.43 -7.54 -5.18
CA VAL A 79 -3.12 -8.94 -5.44
C VAL A 79 -3.84 -9.42 -6.69
N LEU A 80 -3.08 -10.00 -7.61
CA LEU A 80 -3.60 -10.66 -8.80
C LEU A 80 -3.73 -12.16 -8.55
N VAL A 81 -4.94 -12.68 -8.59
CA VAL A 81 -5.24 -14.11 -8.43
C VAL A 81 -5.53 -14.70 -9.81
N LEU A 82 -4.71 -15.66 -10.23
CA LEU A 82 -4.88 -16.37 -11.50
C LEU A 82 -5.67 -17.67 -11.27
N GLY A 83 -6.82 -17.77 -11.92
CA GLY A 83 -7.84 -18.80 -11.76
C GLY A 83 -8.94 -18.39 -10.78
N ALA A 84 -10.19 -18.73 -11.09
CA ALA A 84 -11.40 -18.42 -10.33
C ALA A 84 -12.11 -19.69 -9.78
N GLY A 85 -11.32 -20.76 -9.59
CA GLY A 85 -11.78 -22.02 -9.00
C GLY A 85 -12.11 -21.91 -7.50
N HIS A 86 -12.54 -23.02 -6.91
CA HIS A 86 -12.98 -23.09 -5.50
C HIS A 86 -11.93 -22.56 -4.51
N VAL A 87 -10.65 -22.83 -4.75
CA VAL A 87 -9.54 -22.37 -3.89
C VAL A 87 -9.42 -20.84 -3.95
N SER A 88 -9.46 -20.27 -5.16
CA SER A 88 -9.31 -18.83 -5.37
C SER A 88 -10.40 -18.02 -4.69
N ARG A 89 -11.64 -18.54 -4.66
CA ARG A 89 -12.77 -17.88 -3.98
C ARG A 89 -12.53 -17.74 -2.47
N ALA A 90 -12.04 -18.79 -1.83
CA ALA A 90 -11.70 -18.73 -0.41
C ALA A 90 -10.50 -17.80 -0.15
N ILE A 91 -9.50 -17.82 -1.05
CA ILE A 91 -8.33 -16.93 -0.95
C ILE A 91 -8.74 -15.47 -1.12
N THR A 92 -9.64 -15.14 -2.05
CA THR A 92 -10.07 -13.76 -2.29
C THR A 92 -10.76 -13.15 -1.09
N ASP A 93 -11.55 -13.94 -0.35
CA ASP A 93 -12.19 -13.48 0.88
C ASP A 93 -11.17 -13.16 1.97
N LEU A 94 -10.13 -14.00 2.12
CA LEU A 94 -9.05 -13.78 3.07
C LEU A 94 -8.21 -12.55 2.70
N LEU A 95 -7.92 -12.36 1.41
CA LEU A 95 -7.18 -11.20 0.91
C LEU A 95 -7.96 -9.90 1.18
N LEU A 96 -9.25 -9.87 0.89
CA LEU A 96 -10.10 -8.73 1.23
C LEU A 96 -10.16 -8.49 2.74
N PHE A 97 -10.20 -9.56 3.54
CA PHE A 97 -10.24 -9.46 5.00
C PHE A 97 -8.98 -8.80 5.59
N ILE A 98 -7.80 -9.07 5.01
CA ILE A 98 -6.53 -8.46 5.44
C ILE A 98 -6.26 -7.08 4.80
N GLY A 99 -7.23 -6.54 4.04
CA GLY A 99 -7.17 -5.21 3.45
C GLY A 99 -6.58 -5.13 2.05
N CYS A 100 -6.33 -6.26 1.37
CA CYS A 100 -5.83 -6.22 0.00
C CYS A 100 -6.93 -5.83 -1.00
N ARG A 101 -6.52 -5.13 -2.07
CA ARG A 101 -7.32 -5.01 -3.30
C ARG A 101 -7.09 -6.26 -4.13
N VAL A 102 -8.16 -6.86 -4.65
CA VAL A 102 -8.06 -8.17 -5.32
C VAL A 102 -8.61 -8.10 -6.73
N THR A 103 -7.80 -8.56 -7.69
CA THR A 103 -8.26 -8.86 -9.06
C THR A 103 -8.14 -10.35 -9.30
N VAL A 104 -9.21 -10.98 -9.76
CA VAL A 104 -9.24 -12.39 -10.18
C VAL A 104 -9.34 -12.46 -11.70
N VAL A 105 -8.49 -13.27 -12.32
CA VAL A 105 -8.52 -13.57 -13.75
C VAL A 105 -8.83 -15.05 -13.96
N ASP A 106 -9.77 -15.36 -14.85
CA ASP A 106 -9.97 -16.71 -15.39
C ASP A 106 -10.40 -16.58 -16.85
N ASP A 107 -10.08 -17.58 -17.68
CA ASP A 107 -10.44 -17.61 -19.09
C ASP A 107 -11.85 -18.18 -19.33
N ARG A 108 -12.46 -18.78 -18.30
CA ARG A 108 -13.79 -19.38 -18.35
C ARG A 108 -14.85 -18.44 -17.75
N PRO A 109 -15.79 -17.94 -18.57
CA PRO A 109 -16.78 -16.95 -18.12
C PRO A 109 -17.67 -17.46 -16.98
N GLU A 110 -17.95 -18.76 -16.92
CA GLU A 110 -18.74 -19.39 -15.87
C GLU A 110 -18.06 -19.37 -14.50
N TYR A 111 -16.75 -19.08 -14.42
CA TYR A 111 -16.01 -18.99 -13.17
C TYR A 111 -15.89 -17.57 -12.63
N VAL A 112 -16.11 -16.51 -13.43
CA VAL A 112 -15.94 -15.09 -13.03
C VAL A 112 -17.27 -14.37 -12.75
N VAL A 113 -18.30 -15.13 -12.42
CA VAL A 113 -19.65 -14.62 -12.16
C VAL A 113 -19.74 -13.91 -10.79
N PRO A 114 -20.62 -12.91 -10.62
CA PRO A 114 -20.74 -12.15 -9.38
C PRO A 114 -21.04 -13.01 -8.15
N GLU A 115 -21.74 -14.13 -8.32
CA GLU A 115 -22.20 -14.99 -7.22
C GLU A 115 -21.06 -15.74 -6.52
N PHE A 116 -19.87 -15.77 -7.12
CA PHE A 116 -18.71 -16.49 -6.58
C PHE A 116 -17.74 -15.61 -5.79
N PHE A 117 -17.93 -14.29 -5.80
CA PHE A 117 -16.98 -13.35 -5.20
C PHE A 117 -17.71 -12.19 -4.52
N ASP A 118 -17.08 -11.62 -3.49
CA ASP A 118 -17.47 -10.33 -2.93
C ASP A 118 -17.44 -9.24 -4.01
N GLU A 119 -18.33 -8.25 -3.92
CA GLU A 119 -18.44 -7.15 -4.88
C GLU A 119 -17.17 -6.30 -5.01
N ARG A 120 -16.32 -6.31 -3.98
CA ARG A 120 -15.01 -5.64 -3.96
C ARG A 120 -13.96 -6.33 -4.82
N VAL A 121 -14.19 -7.59 -5.24
CA VAL A 121 -13.27 -8.31 -6.13
C VAL A 121 -13.47 -7.85 -7.58
N THR A 122 -12.40 -7.32 -8.17
CA THR A 122 -12.37 -7.05 -9.61
C THR A 122 -12.23 -8.37 -10.37
N ARG A 123 -13.15 -8.64 -11.29
CA ARG A 123 -13.19 -9.90 -12.04
C ARG A 123 -12.89 -9.64 -13.51
N LYS A 124 -11.99 -10.42 -14.09
CA LYS A 124 -11.53 -10.28 -15.47
C LYS A 124 -11.62 -11.62 -16.18
N CYS A 125 -12.44 -11.69 -17.23
CA CYS A 125 -12.49 -12.85 -18.11
C CYS A 125 -11.42 -12.66 -19.20
N LEU A 126 -10.22 -13.22 -19.02
CA LEU A 126 -9.09 -13.03 -19.93
C LEU A 126 -8.34 -14.35 -20.15
N PRO A 127 -7.78 -14.61 -21.35
CA PRO A 127 -6.93 -15.76 -21.59
C PRO A 127 -5.69 -15.76 -20.67
N LEU A 128 -5.50 -16.84 -19.90
CA LEU A 128 -4.36 -16.97 -18.99
C LEU A 128 -2.99 -17.06 -19.70
N GLU A 129 -2.97 -17.40 -20.99
CA GLU A 129 -1.74 -17.41 -21.78
C GLU A 129 -1.21 -15.98 -22.04
N ASN A 130 -2.11 -14.98 -22.08
CA ASN A 130 -1.83 -13.66 -22.66
C ASN A 130 -2.24 -12.47 -21.76
N PHE A 131 -2.83 -12.72 -20.59
CA PHE A 131 -3.45 -11.68 -19.73
C PHE A 131 -2.57 -10.47 -19.42
N LYS A 132 -1.23 -10.65 -19.41
CA LYS A 132 -0.25 -9.58 -19.19
C LYS A 132 -0.34 -8.43 -20.20
N ASN A 133 -0.90 -8.69 -21.38
CA ASN A 133 -1.07 -7.66 -22.42
C ASN A 133 -2.28 -6.75 -22.11
N ASP A 134 -3.20 -7.22 -21.26
CA ASP A 134 -4.48 -6.58 -20.97
C ASP A 134 -4.55 -6.05 -19.53
N LEU A 135 -3.49 -6.26 -18.72
CA LEU A 135 -3.42 -5.84 -17.33
C LEU A 135 -2.11 -5.10 -17.02
N PRO A 136 -2.17 -3.96 -16.30
CA PRO A 136 -0.99 -3.26 -15.81
C PRO A 136 -0.38 -4.02 -14.63
N LEU A 137 0.59 -4.90 -14.91
CA LEU A 137 1.14 -5.81 -13.88
C LEU A 137 1.92 -5.07 -12.78
N ASP A 138 2.37 -3.86 -13.05
CA ASP A 138 3.04 -2.95 -12.11
C ASP A 138 2.12 -2.43 -11.00
N GLU A 139 0.80 -2.52 -11.16
CA GLU A 139 -0.16 -2.15 -10.12
C GLU A 139 -0.27 -3.21 -9.00
N TYR A 140 0.18 -4.45 -9.25
CA TYR A 140 0.06 -5.55 -8.30
C TYR A 140 1.38 -5.75 -7.53
N ASN A 141 1.32 -5.55 -6.22
CA ASN A 141 2.47 -5.48 -5.33
C ASN A 141 2.35 -6.37 -4.08
N GLY A 142 1.29 -7.18 -3.99
CA GLY A 142 1.07 -8.15 -2.91
C GLY A 142 1.41 -9.59 -3.26
#